data_AF-A0A120FG00-F1
#
_entry.id   AF-A0A120FG00-F1
#
_cell.length_a   1.000
_cell.length_b   1.000
_cell.length_c   1.000
_cell.angle_alpha   90.00
_cell.angle_beta   90.00
_cell.angle_gamma   90.00
#
_symmetry.space_group_name_H-M   'P 1'
#
loop_
_entity.id
_entity.type
_entity.pdbx_description
1 polymer ?
#
loop_
_entity_poly.entity_id
_entity_poly.type
_entity_poly.pdbx_seq_one_letter_code
_entity_poly.pdbx_strand_id
1 'polypeptide(L)'
;MRLASNANYENQAFAWGRSALALQFHLEADPRQLEEWYVGHAVELAAAKVSIPELRAATQALARPVAAQAEQVFSDWLLTIAPADSVLRSGAGA
;
A
#
# COMPACT_ATOMS: atom_id res chain seq x y z
N MET A 1 2.97 -10.59 14.32
CA MET A 1 2.61 -9.33 15.01
C MET A 1 1.57 -8.61 14.18
N ARG A 2 0.42 -8.25 14.75
CA ARG A 2 -0.64 -7.51 14.04
C ARG A 2 -0.29 -6.03 13.96
N LEU A 3 -0.54 -5.41 12.81
CA LEU A 3 -0.17 -4.02 12.50
C LEU A 3 -1.38 -3.13 12.21
N ALA A 4 -2.43 -3.68 11.59
CA ALA A 4 -3.64 -2.94 11.28
C ALA A 4 -4.89 -3.83 11.39
N SER A 5 -6.02 -3.20 11.68
CA SER A 5 -7.38 -3.78 11.71
C SER A 5 -8.41 -2.74 11.30
N ASN A 6 -9.60 -3.19 10.90
CA ASN A 6 -10.77 -2.34 10.79
C ASN A 6 -12.03 -3.04 11.34
N ALA A 7 -13.18 -2.38 11.27
CA ALA A 7 -14.43 -2.90 11.83
C ALA A 7 -14.88 -4.23 11.21
N ASN A 8 -14.52 -4.48 9.94
CA ASN A 8 -14.94 -5.67 9.21
C ASN A 8 -13.93 -6.82 9.32
N TYR A 9 -12.64 -6.50 9.51
CA TYR A 9 -11.57 -7.48 9.51
C TYR A 9 -10.50 -7.14 10.55
N GLU A 10 -10.25 -8.09 11.45
CA GLU A 10 -9.24 -7.96 12.49
C GLU A 10 -7.81 -7.90 11.92
N ASN A 11 -7.52 -8.65 10.85
CA ASN A 11 -6.17 -8.76 10.30
C ASN A 11 -6.08 -8.04 8.94
N GLN A 12 -5.90 -6.72 8.96
CA GLN A 12 -5.69 -5.92 7.75
C GLN A 12 -4.20 -5.83 7.36
N ALA A 13 -3.31 -5.86 8.34
CA ALA A 13 -1.87 -5.98 8.12
C ALA A 13 -1.20 -6.70 9.28
N PHE A 14 -0.15 -7.47 8.99
CA PHE A 14 0.68 -8.11 10.01
C PHE A 14 2.11 -8.33 9.50
N ALA A 15 3.05 -8.48 10.43
CA ALA A 15 4.41 -8.93 10.15
C ALA A 15 4.66 -10.31 10.75
N TRP A 16 5.44 -11.14 10.05
CA TRP A 16 5.92 -12.43 10.54
C TRP A 16 7.45 -12.45 10.61
N GLY A 17 7.98 -12.49 11.84
CA GLY A 17 9.40 -12.28 12.10
C GLY A 17 9.86 -10.91 11.57
N ARG A 18 11.09 -10.85 11.07
CA ARG A 18 11.60 -9.68 10.33
C ARG A 18 11.24 -9.75 8.85
N SER A 19 11.20 -10.95 8.28
CA SER A 19 11.30 -11.16 6.83
C SER A 19 10.00 -11.03 6.05
N ALA A 20 8.85 -10.87 6.70
CA ALA A 20 7.57 -10.83 6.01
C ALA A 20 6.66 -9.71 6.53
N LEU A 21 6.17 -8.89 5.60
CA LEU A 21 5.08 -7.94 5.77
C LEU A 21 3.91 -8.41 4.92
N ALA A 22 2.72 -8.51 5.50
CA ALA A 22 1.48 -8.87 4.82
C ALA A 22 0.48 -7.71 4.92
N LEU A 23 -0.07 -7.30 3.78
CA LEU A 23 -1.04 -6.23 3.63
C LEU A 23 -2.26 -6.77 2.88
N GLN A 24 -3.46 -6.55 3.44
CA GLN A 24 -4.72 -6.89 2.77
C GLN A 24 -5.13 -5.81 1.74
N PHE A 25 -4.63 -4.59 1.89
CA PHE A 25 -4.91 -3.44 1.04
C PHE A 25 -3.72 -3.11 0.13
N HIS A 26 -3.99 -2.33 -0.91
CA HIS A 26 -3.02 -2.00 -1.95
C HIS A 26 -2.43 -0.60 -1.74
N LEU A 27 -1.31 -0.51 -1.00
CA LEU A 27 -0.56 0.75 -0.90
C LEU A 27 0.22 1.08 -2.18
N GLU A 28 0.55 0.05 -2.96
CA GLU A 28 1.29 0.13 -4.21
C GLU A 28 0.44 0.59 -5.40
N ALA A 29 -0.88 0.63 -5.25
CA ALA A 29 -1.79 0.98 -6.33
C ALA A 29 -1.55 2.42 -6.80
N ASP A 30 -1.17 2.57 -8.07
CA ASP A 30 -1.06 3.88 -8.71
C ASP A 30 -2.46 4.46 -8.95
N PRO A 31 -2.78 5.63 -8.37
CA PRO A 31 -4.06 6.31 -8.60
C PRO A 31 -4.42 6.49 -10.07
N ARG A 32 -3.41 6.60 -10.96
CA ARG A 32 -3.60 6.76 -12.40
C ARG A 32 -4.05 5.47 -13.10
N GLN A 33 -3.75 4.32 -12.52
CA GLN A 33 -4.09 2.99 -13.06
C GLN A 33 -5.43 2.48 -12.54
N LEU A 34 -5.96 3.06 -11.45
CA LEU A 34 -7.24 2.65 -10.87
C LEU A 34 -8.44 2.90 -11.81
N GLU A 35 -8.32 3.84 -12.76
CA GLU A 35 -9.39 4.09 -13.73
C GLU A 35 -9.67 2.87 -14.63
N GLU A 36 -8.62 2.14 -15.03
CA GLU A 36 -8.76 0.91 -15.82
C GLU A 36 -9.51 -0.18 -15.04
N TRP A 37 -9.29 -0.24 -13.72
CA TRP A 37 -10.00 -1.15 -12.84
C TRP A 37 -11.48 -0.78 -12.68
N TYR A 38 -11.80 0.51 -12.54
CA TYR A 38 -13.19 0.95 -12.42
C TYR A 38 -14.00 0.66 -13.68
N VAL A 39 -13.41 0.89 -14.84
CA VAL A 39 -14.05 0.61 -16.12
C VAL A 39 -14.13 -0.90 -16.35
N GLY A 40 -13.05 -1.63 -16.09
CA GLY A 40 -12.97 -3.09 -16.25
C GLY A 40 -13.94 -3.86 -15.35
N HIS A 41 -14.29 -3.30 -14.19
CA HIS A 41 -15.21 -3.90 -13.22
C HIS A 41 -16.53 -3.12 -13.07
N ALA A 42 -16.94 -2.36 -14.08
CA ALA A 42 -18.11 -1.50 -13.97
C ALA A 42 -19.41 -2.27 -13.65
N VAL A 43 -19.54 -3.50 -14.17
CA VAL A 43 -20.70 -4.37 -13.93
C VAL A 43 -20.73 -4.85 -12.48
N GLU A 44 -19.60 -5.32 -11.96
CA GLU A 44 -19.45 -5.78 -10.58
C GLU A 44 -19.66 -4.64 -9.58
N LEU A 45 -19.10 -3.47 -9.86
CA LEU A 45 -19.29 -2.26 -9.04
C LEU A 45 -20.75 -1.82 -9.03
N ALA A 46 -21.44 -1.84 -10.18
CA ALA A 46 -22.86 -1.52 -10.25
C ALA A 46 -23.71 -2.53 -9.47
N ALA A 47 -23.44 -3.84 -9.60
CA ALA A 47 -24.12 -4.88 -8.84
C ALA A 47 -23.91 -4.75 -7.32
N ALA A 48 -22.70 -4.34 -6.91
CA ALA A 48 -22.34 -4.05 -5.53
C ALA A 48 -22.84 -2.68 -5.03
N LYS A 49 -23.49 -1.88 -5.88
CA LYS A 49 -23.94 -0.51 -5.60
C LYS A 49 -22.81 0.43 -5.16
N VAL A 50 -21.63 0.23 -5.72
CA VAL A 50 -20.45 1.09 -5.50
C VAL A 50 -20.42 2.18 -6.57
N SER A 51 -20.32 3.44 -6.13
CA SER A 51 -20.31 4.59 -7.01
C SER A 51 -18.94 4.84 -7.61
N ILE A 52 -18.80 4.67 -8.93
CA ILE A 52 -17.56 5.01 -9.65
C ILE A 52 -17.19 6.50 -9.50
N PRO A 53 -18.12 7.47 -9.60
CA PRO A 53 -17.80 8.87 -9.34
C PRO A 53 -17.21 9.11 -7.94
N GLU A 54 -17.72 8.43 -6.91
CA GLU A 54 -17.19 8.54 -5.55
C GLU A 54 -15.80 7.92 -5.43
N LEU A 55 -15.58 6.75 -6.07
CA LEU A 55 -14.25 6.14 -6.14
C LEU A 55 -13.24 7.08 -6.79
N ARG A 56 -13.59 7.72 -7.91
CA ARG A 56 -12.73 8.70 -8.59
C ARG A 56 -12.40 9.89 -7.69
N ALA A 57 -13.41 10.46 -7.01
CA ALA A 57 -13.21 11.58 -6.12
C ALA A 57 -12.31 11.22 -4.92
N ALA A 58 -12.53 10.06 -4.31
CA ALA A 58 -11.71 9.56 -3.20
C ALA A 58 -10.25 9.31 -3.64
N THR A 59 -10.06 8.67 -4.80
CA THR A 59 -8.73 8.44 -5.37
C THR A 59 -8.00 9.73 -5.64
N GLN A 60 -8.67 10.74 -6.21
CA GLN A 60 -8.07 12.05 -6.46
C GLN A 60 -7.68 12.76 -5.16
N ALA A 61 -8.53 12.69 -4.13
CA ALA A 61 -8.24 13.27 -2.82
C ALA A 61 -7.05 12.60 -2.11
N LEU A 62 -6.86 11.29 -2.32
CA LEU A 62 -5.83 10.49 -1.65
C LEU A 62 -4.55 10.29 -2.48
N ALA A 63 -4.54 10.68 -3.76
CA ALA A 63 -3.45 10.37 -4.68
C ALA A 63 -2.06 10.81 -4.20
N ARG A 64 -1.95 12.01 -3.59
CA ARG A 64 -0.69 12.51 -3.04
C ARG A 64 -0.30 11.87 -1.71
N PRO A 65 -1.16 11.88 -0.67
CA PRO A 65 -0.77 11.34 0.64
C PRO A 65 -0.48 9.83 0.60
N VAL A 66 -1.18 9.06 -0.24
CA VAL A 66 -1.00 7.60 -0.28
C VAL A 66 0.40 7.20 -0.76
N ALA A 67 0.95 7.92 -1.75
CA ALA A 67 2.28 7.64 -2.29
C ALA A 67 3.38 7.85 -1.23
N ALA A 68 3.31 8.96 -0.49
CA ALA A 68 4.25 9.24 0.60
C ALA A 68 4.13 8.21 1.74
N GLN A 69 2.91 7.79 2.07
CA GLN A 69 2.69 6.76 3.10
C GLN A 69 3.21 5.39 2.64
N ALA A 70 2.99 5.03 1.38
CA ALA A 70 3.50 3.79 0.80
C ALA A 70 5.03 3.74 0.85
N GLU A 71 5.69 4.83 0.42
CA GLU A 71 7.15 4.96 0.48
C GLU A 71 7.67 4.78 1.91
N GLN A 72 7.04 5.43 2.88
CA GLN A 72 7.43 5.30 4.29
C GLN A 72 7.26 3.87 4.79
N VAL A 73 6.09 3.25 4.58
CA VAL A 73 5.80 1.89 5.06
C VAL A 73 6.78 0.87 4.47
N PHE A 74 7.04 0.94 3.15
CA PHE A 74 7.98 0.01 2.52
C PHE A 74 9.41 0.29 2.92
N SER A 75 9.83 1.55 3.03
CA SER A 75 11.19 1.90 3.47
C SER A 75 11.46 1.43 4.89
N ASP A 76 10.54 1.72 5.81
CA ASP A 76 10.64 1.28 7.21
C ASP A 76 10.76 -0.23 7.29
N TRP A 77 9.93 -0.98 6.55
CA TRP A 77 10.02 -2.43 6.52
C TRP A 77 11.33 -2.94 5.89
N LEU A 78 11.78 -2.36 4.77
CA LEU A 78 13.03 -2.74 4.11
C LEU A 78 14.25 -2.55 5.02
N LEU A 79 14.26 -1.47 5.82
CA LEU A 79 15.29 -1.24 6.83
C LEU A 79 15.31 -2.33 7.91
N THR A 80 14.16 -2.94 8.23
CA THR A 80 14.11 -4.04 9.21
C THR A 80 14.68 -5.36 8.70
N ILE A 81 14.77 -5.54 7.37
CA ILE A 81 15.32 -6.75 6.74
C ILE A 81 16.71 -6.54 6.14
N ALA A 82 17.17 -5.30 6.02
CA ALA A 82 18.51 -4.98 5.57
C ALA A 82 19.57 -5.62 6.51
N PRO A 83 20.61 -6.26 5.97
CA PRO A 83 21.72 -6.72 6.80
C PRO A 83 22.40 -5.54 7.48
N ALA A 84 22.81 -5.72 8.75
CA ALA A 84 23.49 -4.68 9.53
C ALA A 84 24.71 -4.05 8.83
N ASP A 85 25.35 -4.78 7.90
CA ASP A 85 26.54 -4.35 7.14
C ASP A 85 26.25 -3.59 5.83
N SER A 86 24.99 -3.43 5.42
CA SER A 86 24.66 -2.83 4.12
C SER A 86 24.72 -1.29 4.12
N VAL A 87 24.74 -0.65 5.28
CA VAL A 87 24.75 0.82 5.42
C VAL A 87 26.15 1.42 5.30
N LEU A 88 27.23 0.63 5.36
CA LEU A 88 28.61 1.13 5.44
C LEU A 88 29.41 1.12 4.12
N ARG A 89 28.82 0.77 2.96
CA ARG A 89 29.59 0.60 1.70
C ARG A 89 29.51 1.73 0.68
N SER A 90 28.82 2.84 0.95
CA SER A 90 28.76 4.00 0.04
C SER A 90 29.69 5.16 0.41
N GLY A 91 30.57 5.01 1.41
CA GLY A 91 31.42 6.09 1.94
C GLY A 91 32.94 5.92 1.75
N ALA A 92 33.41 5.11 0.79
CA ALA A 92 34.84 4.96 0.52
C ALA A 92 35.12 4.96 -0.99
N GLY A 93 35.27 6.17 -1.54
CA GLY A 93 35.77 6.43 -2.87
C GLY A 93 36.29 7.86 -2.89
N ALA A 94 37.51 8.04 -2.36
CA ALA A 94 38.33 9.22 -2.57
C ALA A 94 38.80 9.31 -4.04
#